data_AF-A0AAV2VP02-F1
#
_entry.id   AF-A0AAV2VP02-F1
#
_cell.length_a   1.000
_cell.length_b   1.000
_cell.length_c   1.000
_cell.angle_alpha   90.00
_cell.angle_beta   90.00
_cell.angle_gamma   90.00
#
_symmetry.space_group_name_H-M   'P 1'
#
loop_
_entity.id
_entity.type
_entity.pdbx_description
1 polymer ?
#
loop_
_entity_poly.entity_id
_entity_poly.type
_entity_poly.pdbx_seq_one_letter_code
_entity_poly.pdbx_strand_id
1 'polypeptide(L)'
;MKIKPIVIATGLVVPLSLFLFNNIDKENSLADEHTSKHQETHAVIIKDVATKEVNLQQKVAVPVHRSPNPEVDELALYTDEKEKKWREPRHVEEVWVDINPSDTLDKIKPKSSAIEAIKAIEFSNVPEFKALNLGDKLTLNLPDDSNIDIEVESNEFQNEGIRTWSGNFTIDDQSYPVTFTFGSSSILGFIGHPSGPIKIEGRGRTAWIYEVPDSHGYDY
;
A
#
# COMPACT_ATOMS: atom_id res chain seq x y z
N MET A 1 28.48 6.76 46.93
CA MET A 1 27.25 6.70 46.11
C MET A 1 27.58 7.12 44.70
N LYS A 2 27.34 6.28 43.69
CA LYS A 2 27.46 6.65 42.26
C LYS A 2 26.06 6.61 41.67
N ILE A 3 25.56 7.76 41.23
CA ILE A 3 24.26 7.90 40.55
C ILE A 3 24.52 7.67 39.05
N LYS A 4 23.78 6.76 38.43
CA LYS A 4 23.81 6.54 36.97
C LYS A 4 22.78 7.48 36.31
N PRO A 5 23.07 8.08 35.15
CA PRO A 5 22.05 8.81 34.42
C PRO A 5 21.10 7.83 33.71
N ILE A 6 19.82 8.13 33.80
CA ILE A 6 18.74 7.50 33.02
C ILE A 6 18.67 8.28 31.72
N VAL A 7 18.91 7.60 30.59
CA VAL A 7 18.64 8.14 29.25
C VAL A 7 17.19 7.78 28.94
N ILE A 8 16.32 8.80 28.88
CA ILE A 8 14.95 8.65 28.40
C ILE A 8 14.99 8.91 26.89
N ALA A 9 14.95 7.85 26.10
CA ALA A 9 14.74 7.94 24.66
C ALA A 9 13.25 8.21 24.42
N THR A 10 12.88 9.48 24.27
CA THR A 10 11.56 9.87 23.76
C THR A 10 11.57 9.66 22.24
N GLY A 11 11.09 8.51 21.79
CA GLY A 11 10.75 8.28 20.39
C GLY A 11 9.58 9.17 20.01
N LEU A 12 9.88 10.24 19.28
CA LEU A 12 8.90 11.12 18.67
C LEU A 12 8.32 10.36 17.47
N VAL A 13 7.20 9.67 17.69
CA VAL A 13 6.38 9.15 16.59
C VAL A 13 5.78 10.38 15.92
N VAL A 14 6.38 10.82 14.82
CA VAL A 14 5.76 11.82 13.95
C VAL A 14 4.64 11.10 13.21
N PRO A 15 3.35 11.43 13.43
CA PRO A 15 2.29 10.87 12.63
C PRO A 15 2.52 11.35 11.18
N LEU A 16 2.90 10.41 10.32
CA LEU A 16 3.00 10.61 8.88
C LEU A 16 1.60 10.91 8.38
N SER A 17 1.28 12.20 8.31
CA SER A 17 0.02 12.67 7.76
C SER A 17 0.01 12.27 6.28
N LEU A 18 -0.71 11.21 5.96
CA LEU A 18 -1.03 10.81 4.59
C LEU A 18 -1.65 12.02 3.89
N PHE A 19 -0.88 12.71 3.05
CA PHE A 19 -1.45 13.58 2.04
C PHE A 19 -2.25 12.68 1.10
N LEU A 20 -3.57 12.74 1.24
CA LEU A 20 -4.53 12.12 0.35
C LEU A 20 -4.33 12.68 -1.07
N PHE A 21 -3.65 11.94 -1.94
CA PHE A 21 -3.69 12.16 -3.37
C PHE A 21 -5.07 11.71 -3.89
N ASN A 22 -6.07 12.57 -3.71
CA ASN A 22 -7.34 12.46 -4.43
C ASN A 22 -7.08 12.83 -5.89
N ASN A 23 -6.76 11.84 -6.73
CA ASN A 23 -7.04 11.77 -8.16
C ASN A 23 -6.31 10.58 -8.79
N ILE A 24 -6.72 9.38 -8.41
CA ILE A 24 -6.41 8.17 -9.19
C ILE A 24 -7.73 7.67 -9.77
N ASP A 25 -7.79 7.69 -11.10
CA ASP A 25 -8.78 7.09 -11.99
C ASP A 25 -10.20 7.69 -11.99
N LYS A 26 -10.35 8.84 -12.68
CA LYS A 26 -11.63 9.17 -13.34
C LYS A 26 -11.40 9.96 -14.63
N GLU A 27 -10.94 9.28 -15.67
CA GLU A 27 -11.08 9.80 -17.04
C GLU A 27 -11.29 8.64 -18.02
N ASN A 28 -12.57 8.35 -18.29
CA ASN A 28 -13.11 7.95 -19.61
C ASN A 28 -14.56 7.44 -19.48
N SER A 29 -15.54 8.34 -19.61
CA SER A 29 -16.74 8.07 -20.41
C SER A 29 -17.35 9.40 -20.85
N LEU A 30 -17.45 9.57 -22.18
CA LEU A 30 -18.02 10.73 -22.85
C LEU A 30 -19.54 10.84 -22.65
N ALA A 31 -20.00 12.10 -22.56
CA ALA A 31 -21.26 12.69 -23.00
C ALA A 31 -22.59 11.96 -22.74
N ASP A 32 -23.48 12.56 -21.92
CA ASP A 32 -24.60 13.36 -22.44
C ASP A 32 -25.36 14.12 -21.35
N GLU A 33 -25.91 15.24 -21.78
CA GLU A 33 -26.62 16.30 -21.05
C GLU A 33 -28.02 15.86 -20.57
N HIS A 34 -28.40 16.19 -19.32
CA HIS A 34 -29.65 16.88 -18.95
C HIS A 34 -29.97 16.84 -17.44
N THR A 35 -30.55 17.95 -17.00
CA THR A 35 -30.93 18.38 -15.66
C THR A 35 -32.18 17.69 -15.07
N SER A 36 -32.26 17.72 -13.72
CA SER A 36 -33.48 17.93 -12.89
C SER A 36 -34.17 16.74 -12.17
N LYS A 37 -34.04 16.79 -10.84
CA LYS A 37 -35.05 16.65 -9.76
C LYS A 37 -35.54 15.29 -9.24
N HIS A 38 -35.74 15.36 -7.92
CA HIS A 38 -36.22 14.45 -6.88
C HIS A 38 -37.67 13.93 -7.03
N GLN A 39 -37.98 12.90 -6.20
CA GLN A 39 -39.31 12.37 -5.75
C GLN A 39 -40.01 11.39 -6.71
N GLU A 40 -40.75 10.35 -6.32
CA GLU A 40 -41.11 9.63 -5.06
C GLU A 40 -41.80 8.30 -5.49
N THR A 41 -41.79 7.29 -4.61
CA THR A 41 -42.73 6.15 -4.44
C THR A 41 -43.61 5.62 -5.58
N HIS A 42 -43.69 4.29 -5.75
CA HIS A 42 -44.91 3.47 -5.52
C HIS A 42 -44.68 1.96 -5.73
N ALA A 43 -45.60 1.18 -5.15
CA ALA A 43 -45.49 -0.20 -4.74
C ALA A 43 -46.00 -1.24 -5.76
N VAL A 44 -45.51 -2.48 -5.59
CA VAL A 44 -46.17 -3.80 -5.73
C VAL A 44 -46.90 -4.16 -7.03
N ILE A 45 -46.47 -5.26 -7.68
CA ILE A 45 -47.37 -6.33 -8.18
C ILE A 45 -46.70 -7.70 -7.96
N ILE A 46 -47.42 -8.57 -7.24
CA ILE A 46 -47.16 -10.00 -6.99
C ILE A 46 -47.69 -10.83 -8.16
N LYS A 47 -47.02 -11.95 -8.50
CA LYS A 47 -47.67 -13.13 -9.09
C LYS A 47 -47.26 -14.41 -8.36
N ASP A 48 -48.30 -15.11 -7.91
CA ASP A 48 -48.35 -16.38 -7.18
C ASP A 48 -48.00 -17.63 -8.02
N VAL A 49 -47.97 -18.77 -7.29
CA VAL A 49 -48.26 -20.18 -7.67
C VAL A 49 -46.98 -21.05 -7.82
N ALA A 50 -46.76 -22.18 -7.12
CA ALA A 50 -47.50 -22.93 -6.11
C ALA A 50 -46.60 -23.95 -5.35
N THR A 51 -47.07 -24.21 -4.13
CA THR A 51 -46.92 -25.33 -3.16
C THR A 51 -46.40 -26.71 -3.58
N LYS A 52 -45.59 -27.31 -2.68
CA LYS A 52 -45.76 -28.70 -2.23
C LYS A 52 -45.26 -28.88 -0.78
N GLU A 53 -46.20 -29.19 0.11
CA GLU A 53 -45.99 -29.59 1.51
C GLU A 53 -45.54 -31.06 1.61
N VAL A 54 -44.73 -31.40 2.62
CA VAL A 54 -44.61 -32.76 3.16
C VAL A 54 -44.72 -32.73 4.68
N ASN A 55 -45.51 -33.68 5.15
CA ASN A 55 -46.24 -33.83 6.40
C ASN A 55 -45.39 -34.35 7.58
N LEU A 56 -45.70 -33.90 8.80
CA LEU A 56 -45.17 -34.36 10.09
C LEU A 56 -46.26 -35.11 10.87
N GLN A 57 -45.99 -36.34 11.34
CA GLN A 57 -46.50 -37.01 12.57
C GLN A 57 -46.16 -38.53 12.51
N GLN A 58 -45.92 -39.35 13.56
CA GLN A 58 -45.53 -39.28 14.98
C GLN A 58 -45.51 -40.75 15.54
N LYS A 59 -44.83 -41.00 16.69
CA LYS A 59 -44.91 -42.11 17.69
C LYS A 59 -43.81 -43.21 17.66
N VAL A 60 -43.23 -43.77 18.76
CA VAL A 60 -43.38 -43.66 20.24
C VAL A 60 -42.21 -44.37 21.00
N ALA A 61 -41.85 -43.85 22.19
CA ALA A 61 -41.24 -44.43 23.45
C ALA A 61 -39.77 -44.99 23.59
N VAL A 62 -38.82 -44.18 24.11
CA VAL A 62 -38.18 -44.08 25.49
C VAL A 62 -38.00 -45.38 26.35
N PRO A 63 -37.01 -45.56 27.31
CA PRO A 63 -35.85 -44.72 27.79
C PRO A 63 -34.48 -45.44 27.94
N VAL A 64 -33.36 -44.71 28.12
CA VAL A 64 -32.40 -44.95 29.24
C VAL A 64 -31.75 -43.61 29.66
N HIS A 65 -31.81 -43.34 30.96
CA HIS A 65 -31.17 -42.24 31.67
C HIS A 65 -29.64 -42.17 31.50
N ARG A 66 -29.13 -40.95 31.28
CA ARG A 66 -28.07 -40.34 32.10
C ARG A 66 -28.08 -38.82 31.91
N SER A 67 -28.17 -38.10 33.02
CA SER A 67 -28.04 -36.64 33.11
C SER A 67 -26.56 -36.25 33.35
N PRO A 68 -26.21 -34.95 33.43
CA PRO A 68 -25.47 -34.18 32.43
C PRO A 68 -23.97 -34.05 32.76
N ASN A 69 -23.12 -33.77 31.77
CA ASN A 69 -21.82 -33.16 32.02
C ASN A 69 -21.74 -31.82 31.27
N PRO A 70 -21.68 -30.67 31.95
CA PRO A 70 -21.43 -29.39 31.33
C PRO A 70 -19.91 -29.15 31.33
N GLU A 71 -19.21 -29.71 30.35
CA GLU A 71 -17.82 -29.33 30.08
C GLU A 71 -17.79 -28.50 28.80
N VAL A 72 -17.95 -27.19 29.02
CA VAL A 72 -17.22 -26.09 28.39
C VAL A 72 -16.53 -26.47 27.07
N ASP A 73 -17.23 -26.25 25.95
CA ASP A 73 -16.57 -26.11 24.65
C ASP A 73 -16.64 -24.63 24.23
N GLU A 74 -16.01 -23.80 25.06
CA GLU A 74 -15.83 -22.36 24.83
C GLU A 74 -14.42 -22.05 24.30
N LEU A 75 -13.73 -23.05 23.73
CA LEU A 75 -12.40 -22.93 23.12
C LEU A 75 -12.41 -23.08 21.59
N ALA A 76 -13.58 -23.13 20.95
CA ALA A 76 -13.71 -23.19 19.49
C ALA A 76 -13.85 -21.81 18.81
N LEU A 77 -13.64 -20.72 19.54
CA LEU A 77 -13.33 -19.40 18.98
C LEU A 77 -11.87 -19.09 19.33
N TYR A 78 -11.14 -18.41 18.44
CA TYR A 78 -9.71 -18.07 18.53
C TYR A 78 -8.70 -19.05 17.92
N THR A 79 -8.95 -19.53 16.71
CA THR A 79 -7.83 -19.87 15.80
C THR A 79 -8.19 -19.55 14.34
N ASP A 80 -8.44 -18.28 14.04
CA ASP A 80 -8.31 -17.76 12.66
C ASP A 80 -7.19 -16.71 12.57
N GLU A 81 -6.21 -16.79 13.47
CA GLU A 81 -4.88 -16.29 13.16
C GLU A 81 -4.17 -17.37 12.35
N LYS A 82 -4.46 -17.41 11.04
CA LYS A 82 -3.56 -18.05 10.09
C LYS A 82 -2.16 -17.51 10.38
N GLU A 83 -1.29 -18.38 10.89
CA GLU A 83 0.12 -18.10 11.14
C GLU A 83 0.66 -17.24 10.01
N LYS A 84 0.96 -15.97 10.29
CA LYS A 84 1.84 -15.17 9.42
C LYS A 84 3.12 -15.98 9.36
N LYS A 85 3.31 -16.73 8.28
CA LYS A 85 4.50 -17.52 8.04
C LYS A 85 5.70 -16.57 8.08
N TRP A 86 6.39 -16.55 9.21
CA TRP A 86 7.58 -15.73 9.41
C TRP A 86 8.57 -16.10 8.31
N ARG A 87 8.97 -15.10 7.51
CA ARG A 87 10.08 -15.24 6.58
C ARG A 87 11.27 -14.51 7.16
N GLU A 88 12.47 -15.05 6.95
CA GLU A 88 13.70 -14.32 7.21
C GLU A 88 13.74 -13.05 6.34
N PRO A 89 14.23 -11.93 6.88
CA PRO A 89 14.51 -10.74 6.09
C PRO A 89 15.42 -11.08 4.91
N ARG A 90 15.07 -10.54 3.75
CA ARG A 90 15.88 -10.70 2.53
C ARG A 90 16.62 -9.41 2.18
N HIS A 91 17.66 -9.55 1.37
CA HIS A 91 18.35 -8.44 0.75
C HIS A 91 18.05 -8.45 -0.76
N VAL A 92 17.62 -7.32 -1.29
CA VAL A 92 17.35 -7.13 -2.73
C VAL A 92 18.41 -6.20 -3.29
N GLU A 93 19.28 -6.76 -4.12
CA GLU A 93 20.26 -6.03 -4.91
C GLU A 93 19.63 -5.64 -6.26
N GLU A 94 20.12 -4.57 -6.88
CA GLU A 94 19.74 -4.17 -8.26
C GLU A 94 18.23 -4.08 -8.50
N VAL A 95 17.55 -3.22 -7.74
CA VAL A 95 16.09 -3.04 -7.82
C VAL A 95 15.62 -2.61 -9.21
N TRP A 96 16.43 -1.83 -9.91
CA TRP A 96 16.15 -1.35 -11.26
C TRP A 96 17.43 -1.11 -12.06
N VAL A 97 17.27 -0.88 -13.35
CA VAL A 97 18.34 -0.47 -14.28
C VAL A 97 17.95 0.78 -15.04
N ASP A 98 18.94 1.56 -15.47
CA ASP A 98 18.73 2.71 -16.34
C ASP A 98 18.33 2.26 -17.76
N ILE A 99 17.35 2.94 -18.35
CA ILE A 99 16.85 2.66 -19.69
C ILE A 99 16.71 3.94 -20.52
N ASN A 100 16.57 3.77 -21.84
CA ASN A 100 16.00 4.83 -22.67
C ASN A 100 14.48 4.88 -22.48
N PRO A 101 13.86 6.07 -22.39
CA PRO A 101 12.42 6.17 -22.21
C PRO A 101 11.67 5.63 -23.42
N SER A 102 10.55 4.97 -23.16
CA SER A 102 9.57 4.60 -24.19
C SER A 102 8.54 5.71 -24.39
N ASP A 103 7.84 5.69 -25.53
CA ASP A 103 6.70 6.60 -25.79
C ASP A 103 5.63 6.58 -24.69
N THR A 104 5.50 5.46 -23.98
CA THR A 104 4.53 5.34 -22.89
C THR A 104 5.04 6.03 -21.62
N LEU A 105 6.33 5.91 -21.33
CA LEU A 105 6.95 6.56 -20.18
C LEU A 105 7.07 8.08 -20.40
N ASP A 106 7.33 8.51 -21.63
CA ASP A 106 7.42 9.94 -21.98
C ASP A 106 6.11 10.70 -21.72
N LYS A 107 4.95 10.02 -21.84
CA LYS A 107 3.64 10.64 -21.55
C LYS A 107 3.47 11.07 -20.10
N ILE A 108 4.22 10.45 -19.18
CA ILE A 108 4.19 10.77 -17.75
C ILE A 108 5.45 11.49 -17.29
N LYS A 109 6.28 11.99 -18.21
CA LYS A 109 7.47 12.74 -17.85
C LYS A 109 7.09 14.01 -17.08
N PRO A 110 7.75 14.30 -15.95
CA PRO A 110 7.60 15.57 -15.26
C PRO A 110 7.83 16.76 -16.20
N LYS A 111 6.93 17.75 -16.14
CA LYS A 111 6.90 18.88 -17.09
C LYS A 111 7.74 20.08 -16.68
N SER A 112 8.22 20.11 -15.43
CA SER A 112 9.00 21.25 -14.93
C SER A 112 10.36 21.32 -15.62
N SER A 113 10.70 22.49 -16.17
CA SER A 113 12.01 22.75 -16.74
C SER A 113 13.11 22.89 -15.69
N ALA A 114 12.76 23.05 -14.42
CA ALA A 114 13.71 23.13 -13.31
C ALA A 114 14.24 21.75 -12.86
N ILE A 115 13.71 20.65 -13.42
CA ILE A 115 14.24 19.31 -13.15
C ILE A 115 15.47 19.08 -14.05
N GLU A 116 16.65 19.10 -13.44
CA GLU A 116 17.92 18.91 -14.14
C GLU A 116 18.40 17.45 -14.10
N ALA A 117 18.23 16.78 -12.96
CA ALA A 117 18.61 15.38 -12.78
C ALA A 117 17.40 14.46 -12.89
N ILE A 118 17.26 13.79 -14.04
CA ILE A 118 16.17 12.86 -14.33
C ILE A 118 16.66 11.65 -15.12
N LYS A 119 16.27 10.44 -14.70
CA LYS A 119 16.58 9.17 -15.36
C LYS A 119 15.31 8.35 -15.59
N ALA A 120 15.27 7.64 -16.70
CA ALA A 120 14.28 6.59 -16.94
C ALA A 120 14.84 5.27 -16.42
N ILE A 121 14.04 4.54 -15.65
CA ILE A 121 14.43 3.26 -15.04
C ILE A 121 13.42 2.17 -15.37
N GLU A 122 13.88 0.92 -15.36
CA GLU A 122 13.06 -0.29 -15.40
C GLU A 122 13.32 -1.15 -14.16
N PHE A 123 12.26 -1.43 -13.40
CA PHE A 123 12.30 -2.32 -12.25
C PHE A 123 12.60 -3.75 -12.68
N SER A 124 13.64 -4.35 -12.10
CA SER A 124 14.05 -5.73 -12.34
C SER A 124 12.94 -6.73 -11.99
N ASN A 125 12.26 -6.49 -10.85
CA ASN A 125 11.19 -7.36 -10.37
C ASN A 125 10.16 -6.59 -9.53
N VAL A 126 9.14 -6.00 -10.18
CA VAL A 126 8.07 -5.26 -9.50
C VAL A 126 7.33 -6.10 -8.44
N PRO A 127 6.92 -7.37 -8.70
CA PRO A 127 6.29 -8.19 -7.66
C PRO A 127 7.15 -8.35 -6.41
N GLU A 128 8.46 -8.55 -6.56
CA GLU A 128 9.39 -8.65 -5.43
C GLU A 128 9.52 -7.33 -4.68
N PHE A 129 9.73 -6.23 -5.40
CA PHE A 129 9.90 -4.90 -4.84
C PHE A 129 8.62 -4.41 -4.13
N LYS A 130 7.45 -4.67 -4.73
CA LYS A 130 6.14 -4.47 -4.09
C LYS A 130 5.99 -5.35 -2.85
N ALA A 131 6.65 -6.52 -2.81
CA ALA A 131 6.53 -7.51 -1.76
C ALA A 131 7.47 -7.38 -0.56
N LEU A 132 8.18 -6.27 -0.43
CA LEU A 132 9.06 -6.01 0.70
C LEU A 132 8.28 -5.94 2.03
N ASN A 133 8.91 -6.46 3.08
CA ASN A 133 8.37 -6.54 4.44
C ASN A 133 9.34 -5.95 5.46
N LEU A 134 8.86 -5.73 6.69
CA LEU A 134 9.68 -5.28 7.82
C LEU A 134 10.98 -6.08 7.93
N GLY A 135 12.11 -5.38 8.04
CA GLY A 135 13.45 -5.91 8.15
C GLY A 135 14.13 -6.24 6.81
N ASP A 136 13.39 -6.32 5.71
CA ASP A 136 14.02 -6.48 4.39
C ASP A 136 14.94 -5.29 4.10
N LYS A 137 16.02 -5.58 3.38
CA LYS A 137 17.03 -4.59 2.99
C LYS A 137 17.12 -4.48 1.48
N LEU A 138 17.47 -3.31 0.99
CA LEU A 138 17.66 -3.07 -0.43
C LEU A 138 18.64 -1.94 -0.68
N THR A 139 19.30 -1.98 -1.82
CA THR A 139 20.16 -0.89 -2.31
C THR A 139 19.53 -0.26 -3.55
N LEU A 140 19.43 1.07 -3.56
CA LEU A 140 18.89 1.84 -4.68
C LEU A 140 19.97 2.78 -5.24
N ASN A 141 20.11 2.84 -6.57
CA ASN A 141 20.87 3.90 -7.23
C ASN A 141 19.99 5.13 -7.47
N LEU A 142 20.52 6.30 -7.15
CA LEU A 142 19.85 7.59 -7.23
C LEU A 142 20.16 8.30 -8.58
N PRO A 143 19.46 9.40 -8.91
CA PRO A 143 19.71 10.15 -10.15
C PRO A 143 21.16 10.63 -10.32
N ASP A 144 21.87 10.88 -9.22
CA ASP A 144 23.27 11.32 -9.19
C ASP A 144 24.28 10.16 -9.21
N ASP A 145 23.83 8.92 -9.47
CA ASP A 145 24.62 7.69 -9.46
C ASP A 145 25.15 7.27 -8.08
N SER A 146 24.74 7.95 -7.01
CA SER A 146 24.98 7.47 -5.65
C SER A 146 24.09 6.27 -5.32
N ASN A 147 24.51 5.48 -4.34
CA ASN A 147 23.73 4.34 -3.83
C ASN A 147 23.32 4.59 -2.38
N ILE A 148 22.09 4.19 -2.03
CA ILE A 148 21.60 4.20 -0.66
C ILE A 148 21.15 2.81 -0.23
N ASP A 149 21.51 2.43 0.99
CA ASP A 149 21.07 1.19 1.63
C ASP A 149 19.89 1.48 2.56
N ILE A 150 18.77 0.81 2.30
CA ILE A 150 17.51 1.02 3.01
C ILE A 150 17.17 -0.23 3.82
N GLU A 151 16.64 -0.01 5.01
CA GLU A 151 15.94 -1.03 5.79
C GLU A 151 14.44 -0.70 5.80
N VAL A 152 13.61 -1.67 5.44
CA VAL A 152 12.16 -1.52 5.42
C VAL A 152 11.62 -1.62 6.86
N GLU A 153 10.89 -0.61 7.29
CA GLU A 153 10.37 -0.48 8.66
C GLU A 153 8.87 -0.71 8.76
N SER A 154 8.14 -0.56 7.66
CA SER A 154 6.71 -0.82 7.64
C SER A 154 6.24 -1.28 6.27
N ASN A 155 5.14 -2.01 6.26
CA ASN A 155 4.37 -2.27 5.07
C ASN A 155 2.89 -2.21 5.42
N GLU A 156 2.10 -1.72 4.47
CA GLU A 156 0.66 -1.59 4.58
C GLU A 156 0.01 -2.18 3.33
N PHE A 157 -1.08 -2.90 3.55
CA PHE A 157 -1.97 -3.35 2.49
C PHE A 157 -3.30 -2.65 2.70
N GLN A 158 -3.64 -1.77 1.77
CA GLN A 158 -4.92 -1.08 1.78
C GLN A 158 -5.94 -1.88 0.95
N ASN A 159 -7.21 -1.50 1.09
CA ASN A 159 -8.27 -2.04 0.24
C ASN A 159 -7.94 -1.75 -1.24
N GLU A 160 -8.50 -2.55 -2.16
CA GLU A 160 -8.31 -2.40 -3.62
C GLU A 160 -6.90 -2.77 -4.16
N GLY A 161 -6.06 -3.42 -3.35
CA GLY A 161 -4.78 -3.98 -3.82
C GLY A 161 -3.63 -2.98 -3.89
N ILE A 162 -3.84 -1.79 -3.30
CA ILE A 162 -2.79 -0.82 -3.05
C ILE A 162 -1.87 -1.37 -1.96
N ARG A 163 -0.57 -1.34 -2.23
CA ARG A 163 0.45 -1.72 -1.26
C ARG A 163 1.42 -0.57 -1.07
N THR A 164 1.80 -0.31 0.17
CA THR A 164 2.81 0.67 0.52
C THR A 164 3.84 0.01 1.40
N TRP A 165 5.10 0.39 1.24
CA TRP A 165 6.12 0.15 2.25
C TRP A 165 6.92 1.42 2.49
N SER A 166 7.42 1.55 3.71
CA SER A 166 8.28 2.65 4.12
C SER A 166 9.50 2.11 4.86
N GLY A 167 10.59 2.85 4.77
CA GLY A 167 11.87 2.53 5.41
C GLY A 167 12.71 3.78 5.55
N ASN A 168 13.95 3.60 5.99
CA ASN A 168 14.91 4.68 6.10
C ASN A 168 16.29 4.26 5.59
N PHE A 169 17.10 5.26 5.26
CA PHE A 169 18.54 5.14 5.06
C PHE A 169 19.26 6.24 5.85
N THR A 170 20.58 6.11 5.99
CA THR A 170 21.39 7.07 6.76
C THR A 170 22.46 7.71 5.89
N ILE A 171 22.59 9.04 5.98
CA ILE A 171 23.75 9.81 5.50
C ILE A 171 24.24 10.67 6.67
N ASP A 172 25.54 10.66 6.96
CA ASP A 172 26.15 11.47 8.03
C ASP A 172 25.43 11.37 9.39
N ASP A 173 25.09 10.13 9.80
CA ASP A 173 24.32 9.82 11.02
C ASP A 173 22.90 10.41 11.10
N GLN A 174 22.39 10.98 9.99
CA GLN A 174 21.01 11.45 9.85
C GLN A 174 20.17 10.43 9.08
N SER A 175 18.98 10.13 9.60
CA SER A 175 18.03 9.20 8.97
C SER A 175 17.09 9.94 8.03
N TYR A 176 16.90 9.39 6.83
CA TYR A 176 16.04 9.95 5.79
C TYR A 176 14.97 8.94 5.34
N PRO A 177 13.73 9.40 5.16
CA PRO A 177 12.61 8.51 4.86
C PRO A 177 12.57 8.09 3.41
N VAL A 178 12.18 6.84 3.19
CA VAL A 178 11.83 6.28 1.88
C VAL A 178 10.44 5.69 1.95
N THR A 179 9.63 5.92 0.92
CA THR A 179 8.29 5.33 0.81
C THR A 179 7.97 5.01 -0.63
N PHE A 180 7.41 3.83 -0.86
CA PHE A 180 6.89 3.41 -2.17
C PHE A 180 5.44 2.96 -2.05
N THR A 181 4.61 3.40 -2.99
CA THR A 181 3.20 3.02 -3.12
C THR A 181 2.95 2.41 -4.49
N PHE A 182 2.29 1.26 -4.50
CA PHE A 182 2.00 0.46 -5.69
C PHE A 182 0.49 0.34 -5.86
N GLY A 183 -0.03 0.94 -6.92
CA GLY A 183 -1.41 0.76 -7.36
C GLY A 183 -1.61 -0.51 -8.20
N SER A 184 -2.68 -0.50 -9.00
CA SER A 184 -2.96 -1.55 -9.99
C SER A 184 -1.90 -1.61 -11.10
N SER A 185 -1.45 -0.42 -11.55
CA SER A 185 -0.37 -0.27 -12.52
C SER A 185 0.57 0.89 -12.23
N SER A 186 0.25 1.77 -11.27
CA SER A 186 1.10 2.89 -10.89
C SER A 186 2.16 2.48 -9.86
N ILE A 187 3.33 3.10 -9.95
CA ILE A 187 4.38 3.04 -8.95
C ILE A 187 4.76 4.48 -8.59
N LEU A 188 4.62 4.83 -7.32
CA LEU A 188 5.00 6.14 -6.79
C LEU A 188 6.04 5.93 -5.71
N GLY A 189 7.10 6.72 -5.71
CA GLY A 189 8.13 6.68 -4.69
C GLY A 189 8.55 8.07 -4.24
N PHE A 190 8.95 8.16 -2.99
CA PHE A 190 9.52 9.33 -2.36
C PHE A 190 10.75 8.92 -1.56
N ILE A 191 11.85 9.64 -1.76
CA ILE A 191 13.10 9.48 -1.03
C ILE A 191 13.47 10.87 -0.51
N GLY A 192 13.41 11.06 0.80
CA GLY A 192 14.00 12.25 1.42
C GLY A 192 15.51 12.18 1.25
N HIS A 193 16.16 13.27 0.83
CA HIS A 193 17.60 13.29 0.63
C HIS A 193 18.14 14.70 0.95
N PRO A 194 19.35 14.85 1.52
CA PRO A 194 19.89 16.13 1.95
C PRO A 194 20.02 17.18 0.84
N SER A 195 20.27 16.76 -0.39
CA SER A 195 20.37 17.66 -1.55
C SER A 195 19.01 18.16 -2.07
N GLY A 196 17.93 17.48 -1.71
CA GLY A 196 16.60 17.71 -2.24
C GLY A 196 15.80 16.41 -2.30
N PRO A 197 14.47 16.42 -2.15
CA PRO A 197 13.68 15.20 -2.20
C PRO A 197 13.68 14.59 -3.60
N ILE A 198 13.80 13.28 -3.68
CA ILE A 198 13.76 12.52 -4.94
C ILE A 198 12.39 11.87 -5.08
N LYS A 199 11.82 11.95 -6.29
CA LYS A 199 10.54 11.32 -6.64
C LYS A 199 10.71 10.23 -7.66
N ILE A 200 9.84 9.23 -7.56
CA ILE A 200 9.67 8.15 -8.52
C ILE A 200 8.23 8.18 -9.01
N GLU A 201 8.03 8.29 -10.33
CA GLU A 201 6.71 8.26 -10.95
C GLU A 201 6.71 7.27 -12.12
N GLY A 202 5.93 6.20 -12.00
CA GLY A 202 6.01 5.08 -12.93
C GLY A 202 4.70 4.38 -13.23
N ARG A 203 4.74 3.56 -14.28
CA ARG A 203 3.64 2.71 -14.74
C ARG A 203 4.17 1.35 -15.19
N GLY A 204 3.50 0.27 -14.77
CA GLY A 204 3.90 -1.09 -15.07
C GLY A 204 5.22 -1.43 -14.38
N ARG A 205 6.31 -1.47 -15.16
CA ARG A 205 7.66 -1.74 -14.67
C ARG A 205 8.67 -0.63 -14.99
N THR A 206 8.22 0.49 -15.53
CA THR A 206 9.11 1.61 -15.89
C THR A 206 8.72 2.86 -15.13
N ALA A 207 9.69 3.69 -14.76
CA ALA A 207 9.47 4.94 -14.04
C ALA A 207 10.47 6.02 -14.43
N TRP A 208 10.10 7.26 -14.12
CA TRP A 208 11.05 8.35 -13.98
C TRP A 208 11.51 8.42 -12.53
N ILE A 209 12.81 8.60 -12.31
CA ILE A 209 13.39 8.99 -11.04
C ILE A 209 14.08 10.34 -11.21
N TYR A 210 13.81 11.28 -10.32
CA TYR A 210 14.32 12.65 -10.45
C TYR A 210 14.38 13.38 -9.12
N GLU A 211 15.33 14.29 -9.01
CA GLU A 211 15.41 15.24 -7.91
C GLU A 211 14.36 16.35 -8.11
N VAL A 212 13.60 16.63 -7.06
CA VAL A 212 12.66 17.75 -7.06
C VAL A 212 13.46 19.01 -6.74
N PRO A 213 13.50 19.99 -7.66
CA PRO A 213 14.23 21.22 -7.43
C PRO A 213 13.62 21.96 -6.23
N ASP A 214 14.48 22.60 -5.44
CA ASP A 214 14.04 23.62 -4.49
C ASP A 214 13.19 24.62 -5.25
N SER A 215 11.94 24.80 -4.84
CA SER A 215 11.01 25.68 -5.54
C SER A 215 11.61 27.07 -5.67
N HIS A 216 12.13 27.43 -6.84
CA HIS A 216 12.22 28.83 -7.22
C HIS A 216 10.80 29.25 -7.53
N GLY A 217 10.27 30.13 -6.67
CA GLY A 217 8.86 30.44 -6.58
C GLY A 217 8.26 30.80 -7.92
N TYR A 218 7.03 30.33 -8.15
CA TYR A 218 6.07 30.78 -9.16
C TYR A 218 6.62 31.76 -10.21
N ASP A 219 7.16 31.23 -11.30
CA ASP A 219 7.21 32.00 -12.53
C ASP A 219 5.78 32.03 -13.09
N TYR A 220 5.10 33.15 -12.82
CA TYR A 220 3.80 33.54 -13.37
C TYR A 220 3.89 33.91 -14.86
#